data_AF-A0A530R648-F1
#
_entry.id   AF-A0A530R648-F1
#
_cell.length_a   1.000
_cell.length_b   1.000
_cell.length_c   1.000
_cell.angle_alpha   90.00
_cell.angle_beta   90.00
_cell.angle_gamma   90.00
#
_symmetry.space_group_name_H-M   'P 1'
#
loop_
_entity.id
_entity.type
_entity.pdbx_description
1 polymer ?
#
loop_
_entity_poly.entity_id
_entity_poly.type
_entity_poly.pdbx_seq_one_letter_code
_entity_poly.pdbx_strand_id
1 'polypeptide(L)'
;MAILLTAQAGWAAGWFWSAVISAGAFALVALLLGSTATANGADGREPALPKDRSLVKIIVAYGLFGFGYIVTATFLVAIVRQGGGSRVFEAMVWMVTGLAGIPSVWLWQKIAGKIGLYQAYAFGCLVEVVGVTASVAVGGHIGPLLGGFLLGGTFIGLHTGRQLAPQAPRRVLALMTASFGLGQIIGPIVAGLLAQASGDFFLASIMAAAVLLVSGAITWSAAPKSP
;
A
#
# COMPACT_ATOMS: atom_id res chain seq x y z
N MET A 1 8.61 -3.77 21.91
CA MET A 1 7.31 -4.49 21.97
C MET A 1 7.34 -5.66 22.95
N ALA A 2 8.27 -6.62 22.81
CA ALA A 2 8.40 -7.75 23.76
C ALA A 2 8.55 -7.29 25.22
N ILE A 3 9.39 -6.28 25.47
CA ILE A 3 9.61 -5.69 26.82
C ILE A 3 8.33 -5.07 27.42
N LEU A 4 7.45 -4.51 26.59
CA LEU A 4 6.20 -3.86 27.05
C LEU A 4 5.13 -4.89 27.43
N LEU A 5 5.09 -6.00 26.70
CA LEU A 5 4.19 -7.11 26.97
C LEU A 5 4.62 -7.87 28.24
N THR A 6 5.93 -8.00 28.48
CA THR A 6 6.46 -8.58 29.73
C THR A 6 6.29 -7.67 30.95
N ALA A 7 6.18 -6.36 30.75
CA ALA A 7 6.04 -5.37 31.82
C ALA A 7 4.58 -5.04 32.21
N GLN A 8 3.58 -5.74 31.66
CA GLN A 8 2.14 -5.40 31.78
C GLN A 8 1.84 -3.91 31.51
N ALA A 9 2.63 -3.28 30.66
CA ALA A 9 2.48 -1.86 30.39
C ALA A 9 1.16 -1.63 29.65
N GLY A 10 0.31 -0.74 30.18
CA GLY A 10 -0.98 -0.42 29.59
C GLY A 10 -0.84 0.07 28.14
N TRP A 11 -1.94 0.00 27.38
CA TRP A 11 -1.97 0.38 25.95
C TRP A 11 -1.36 1.77 25.67
N ALA A 12 -1.46 2.71 26.62
CA ALA A 12 -0.84 4.04 26.56
C ALA A 12 0.70 4.01 26.48
N ALA A 13 1.36 3.08 27.17
CA ALA A 13 2.82 2.96 27.13
C ALA A 13 3.30 2.56 25.73
N GLY A 14 2.54 1.74 25.00
CA GLY A 14 2.82 1.42 23.60
C GLY A 14 2.85 2.67 22.71
N TRP A 15 1.92 3.60 22.93
CA TRP A 15 1.89 4.89 22.22
C TRP A 15 3.10 5.75 22.54
N PHE A 16 3.47 5.88 23.82
CA PHE A 16 4.64 6.69 24.21
C PHE A 16 5.95 6.15 23.64
N TRP A 17 6.17 4.83 23.71
CA TRP A 17 7.36 4.23 23.11
C TRP A 17 7.41 4.38 21.59
N SER A 18 6.27 4.23 20.93
CA SER A 18 6.17 4.46 19.48
C SER A 18 6.46 5.92 19.13
N ALA A 19 6.01 6.87 19.95
CA ALA A 19 6.29 8.29 19.79
C ALA A 19 7.79 8.59 19.94
N VAL A 20 8.46 8.04 20.96
CA VAL A 20 9.90 8.22 21.17
C VAL A 20 10.72 7.66 20.00
N ILE A 21 10.41 6.44 19.55
CA ILE A 21 11.09 5.81 18.40
C ILE A 21 10.85 6.64 17.12
N SER A 22 9.61 7.07 16.89
CA SER A 22 9.26 7.88 15.71
C SER A 22 9.95 9.25 15.74
N ALA A 23 10.04 9.90 16.91
CA ALA A 23 10.75 11.16 17.07
C ALA A 23 12.25 11.03 16.81
N GLY A 24 12.87 9.94 17.29
CA GLY A 24 14.28 9.63 17.00
C GLY A 24 14.53 9.40 15.50
N ALA A 25 13.67 8.61 14.85
CA ALA A 25 13.74 8.39 13.41
C ALA A 25 13.53 9.69 12.61
N PHE A 26 12.57 10.53 13.03
CA PHE A 26 12.32 11.83 12.43
C PHE A 26 13.53 12.76 12.57
N ALA A 27 14.13 12.85 13.76
CA ALA A 27 15.33 13.65 14.00
C ALA A 27 16.49 13.17 13.12
N LEU A 28 16.70 11.86 13.03
CA LEU A 28 17.71 11.29 12.14
C LEU A 28 17.46 11.68 10.68
N VAL A 29 16.24 11.52 10.19
CA VAL A 29 15.88 11.90 8.81
C VAL A 29 16.04 13.40 8.59
N ALA A 30 15.64 14.24 9.54
CA ALA A 30 15.79 15.70 9.46
C ALA A 30 17.26 16.15 9.45
N LEU A 31 18.14 15.41 10.13
CA LEU A 31 19.59 15.66 10.10
C LEU A 31 20.23 15.18 8.79
N LEU A 32 19.70 14.11 8.18
CA LEU A 32 20.17 13.57 6.91
C LEU A 32 19.66 14.35 5.69
N LEU A 33 18.48 14.96 5.79
CA LEU A 33 17.93 15.83 4.78
C LEU A 33 18.61 17.20 4.87
N GLY A 34 19.49 17.51 3.93
CA GLY A 34 20.02 18.86 3.75
C GLY A 34 18.90 19.88 3.51
N SER A 35 19.22 21.17 3.61
CA SER A 35 18.27 22.27 3.37
C SER A 35 17.88 22.32 1.87
N THR A 36 17.03 21.39 1.44
CA THR A 36 16.35 21.49 0.16
C THR A 36 15.28 22.54 0.34
N ALA A 37 15.51 23.73 -0.23
CA ALA A 37 14.50 24.75 -0.39
C ALA A 37 13.21 24.07 -0.85
N THR A 38 12.15 24.25 -0.09
CA THR A 38 10.82 23.85 -0.49
C THR A 38 10.52 24.61 -1.78
N ALA A 39 10.68 23.95 -2.92
CA ALA A 39 10.12 24.39 -4.19
C ALA A 39 8.59 24.20 -4.09
N ASN A 40 7.98 24.91 -3.14
CA ASN A 40 6.56 24.98 -2.95
C ASN A 40 6.04 25.92 -4.03
N GLY A 41 5.75 25.33 -5.19
CA GLY A 41 4.59 25.69 -5.99
C GLY A 41 4.62 27.04 -6.66
N ALA A 42 4.76 27.05 -7.99
CA ALA A 42 4.38 28.21 -8.77
C ALA A 42 2.94 28.64 -8.40
N ASP A 43 2.77 29.90 -8.00
CA ASP A 43 1.47 30.52 -7.80
C ASP A 43 0.75 30.58 -9.16
N GLY A 44 -0.33 29.81 -9.29
CA GLY A 44 -1.10 29.72 -10.53
C GLY A 44 -2.12 28.60 -10.52
N ARG A 45 -3.25 28.82 -11.19
CA ARG A 45 -4.27 27.79 -11.40
C ARG A 45 -3.75 26.80 -12.45
N GLU A 46 -3.51 25.54 -12.04
CA GLU A 46 -3.12 24.49 -12.99
C GLU A 46 -4.17 24.33 -14.11
N PRO A 47 -3.75 24.01 -15.35
CA PRO A 47 -4.64 23.71 -16.46
C PRO A 47 -5.50 22.46 -16.19
N ALA A 48 -6.57 22.30 -16.96
CA ALA A 48 -7.39 21.07 -16.90
C ALA A 48 -6.53 19.86 -17.23
N LEU A 49 -6.83 18.72 -16.60
CA LEU A 49 -6.14 17.47 -16.93
C LEU A 49 -6.42 17.12 -18.40
N PRO A 50 -5.40 16.63 -19.13
CA PRO A 50 -5.61 16.16 -20.48
C PRO A 50 -6.62 15.00 -20.46
N LYS A 51 -7.52 14.96 -21.46
CA LYS A 51 -8.46 13.85 -21.65
C LYS A 51 -7.75 12.64 -22.26
N ASP A 52 -6.70 12.18 -21.59
CA ASP A 52 -5.91 11.02 -22.02
C ASP A 52 -6.52 9.73 -21.43
N ARG A 53 -6.78 8.76 -22.30
CA ARG A 53 -7.29 7.44 -21.91
C ARG A 53 -6.32 6.71 -20.98
N SER A 54 -5.00 6.88 -21.16
CA SER A 54 -3.98 6.31 -20.28
C SER A 54 -4.06 6.90 -18.87
N LEU A 55 -4.25 8.21 -18.76
CA LEU A 55 -4.41 8.90 -17.48
C LEU A 55 -5.67 8.43 -16.74
N VAL A 56 -6.80 8.28 -17.44
CA VAL A 56 -8.03 7.75 -16.82
C VAL A 56 -7.83 6.32 -16.34
N LYS A 57 -7.21 5.46 -17.16
CA LYS A 57 -6.93 4.06 -16.81
C LYS A 57 -6.08 3.96 -15.53
N ILE A 58 -5.01 4.75 -15.42
CA ILE A 58 -4.14 4.67 -14.24
C ILE A 58 -4.80 5.23 -12.99
N ILE A 59 -5.66 6.27 -13.10
CA ILE A 59 -6.48 6.74 -11.97
C ILE A 59 -7.41 5.63 -11.49
N VAL A 60 -8.15 5.00 -12.40
CA VAL A 60 -9.07 3.89 -12.07
C VAL A 60 -8.30 2.71 -11.46
N ALA A 61 -7.18 2.32 -12.07
CA ALA A 61 -6.33 1.26 -11.55
C ALA A 61 -5.83 1.58 -10.13
N TYR A 62 -5.49 2.85 -9.86
CA TYR A 62 -5.07 3.30 -8.55
C TYR A 62 -6.18 3.18 -7.50
N GLY A 63 -7.44 3.46 -7.87
CA GLY A 63 -8.59 3.18 -7.01
C GLY A 63 -8.79 1.69 -6.73
N LEU A 64 -8.70 0.84 -7.76
CA LEU A 64 -8.81 -0.62 -7.61
C LEU A 64 -7.67 -1.20 -6.76
N PHE A 65 -6.47 -0.66 -6.89
CA PHE A 65 -5.35 -1.03 -6.03
C PHE A 65 -5.64 -0.65 -4.58
N GLY A 66 -6.16 0.56 -4.32
CA GLY A 66 -6.58 0.97 -2.98
C GLY A 66 -7.61 0.03 -2.35
N PHE A 67 -8.54 -0.49 -3.15
CA PHE A 67 -9.49 -1.52 -2.73
C PHE A 67 -8.79 -2.82 -2.30
N GLY A 68 -7.92 -3.39 -3.14
CA GLY A 68 -7.28 -4.67 -2.81
C GLY A 68 -6.28 -4.55 -1.65
N TYR A 69 -5.53 -3.45 -1.64
CA TYR A 69 -4.58 -3.12 -0.59
C TYR A 69 -5.25 -3.00 0.78
N ILE A 70 -6.34 -2.22 0.87
CA ILE A 70 -6.96 -1.97 2.17
C ILE A 70 -7.59 -3.24 2.74
N VAL A 71 -8.14 -4.12 1.89
CA VAL A 71 -8.72 -5.38 2.34
C VAL A 71 -7.62 -6.23 2.97
N THR A 72 -6.47 -6.34 2.31
CA THR A 72 -5.30 -7.04 2.83
C THR A 72 -4.86 -6.43 4.18
N ALA A 73 -4.57 -5.13 4.21
CA ALA A 73 -4.07 -4.46 5.40
C ALA A 73 -5.05 -4.52 6.59
N THR A 74 -6.36 -4.36 6.33
CA THR A 74 -7.38 -4.31 7.38
C THR A 74 -7.64 -5.68 7.99
N PHE A 75 -7.74 -6.72 7.17
CA PHE A 75 -8.13 -8.05 7.63
C PHE A 75 -6.95 -8.96 7.95
N LEU A 76 -5.71 -8.59 7.66
CA LEU A 76 -4.52 -9.40 7.99
C LEU A 76 -4.48 -9.81 9.47
N VAL A 77 -4.82 -8.88 10.37
CA VAL A 77 -4.88 -9.15 11.81
C VAL A 77 -6.01 -10.13 12.14
N ALA A 78 -7.18 -9.97 11.51
CA ALA A 78 -8.31 -10.87 11.71
C ALA A 78 -8.03 -12.28 11.18
N ILE A 79 -7.35 -12.40 10.03
CA ILE A 79 -6.86 -13.66 9.46
C ILE A 79 -5.91 -14.35 10.45
N VAL A 80 -4.95 -13.60 11.01
CA VAL A 80 -4.03 -14.12 12.02
C VAL A 80 -4.77 -14.66 13.25
N ARG A 81 -5.75 -13.92 13.77
CA ARG A 81 -6.56 -14.34 14.92
C ARG A 81 -7.39 -15.57 14.63
N GLN A 82 -8.04 -15.61 13.47
CA GLN A 82 -8.87 -16.74 13.05
C GLN A 82 -8.03 -18.02 12.93
N GLY A 83 -6.78 -17.90 12.48
CA GLY A 83 -5.81 -19.01 12.44
C GLY A 83 -5.20 -19.39 13.80
N GLY A 84 -5.69 -18.85 14.92
CA GLY A 84 -5.18 -19.14 16.26
C GLY A 84 -3.92 -18.35 16.67
N GLY A 85 -3.55 -17.32 15.90
CA GLY A 85 -2.38 -16.48 16.18
C GLY A 85 -2.53 -15.60 17.43
N SER A 86 -1.41 -15.35 18.10
CA SER A 86 -1.34 -14.53 19.32
C SER A 86 -1.20 -13.03 19.02
N ARG A 87 -1.42 -12.17 20.02
CA ARG A 87 -1.16 -10.71 19.92
C ARG A 87 0.28 -10.40 19.50
N VAL A 88 1.22 -11.20 20.01
CA VAL A 88 2.64 -11.06 19.71
C VAL A 88 2.89 -11.34 18.23
N PHE A 89 2.26 -12.38 17.70
CA PHE A 89 2.44 -12.77 16.32
C PHE A 89 1.87 -11.72 15.34
N GLU A 90 0.71 -11.13 15.64
CA GLU A 90 0.19 -9.98 14.88
C GLU A 90 1.19 -8.81 14.82
N ALA A 91 1.78 -8.47 15.98
CA ALA A 91 2.78 -7.41 16.05
C ALA A 91 4.04 -7.76 15.25
N MET A 92 4.44 -9.04 15.21
CA MET A 92 5.55 -9.52 14.38
C MET A 92 5.24 -9.39 12.89
N VAL A 93 4.03 -9.75 12.46
CA VAL A 93 3.61 -9.58 11.06
C VAL A 93 3.70 -8.12 10.64
N TRP A 94 3.18 -7.19 11.44
CA TRP A 94 3.27 -5.75 11.15
C TRP A 94 4.69 -5.20 11.25
N MET A 95 5.52 -5.73 12.14
CA MET A 95 6.94 -5.38 12.19
C MET A 95 7.65 -5.79 10.88
N VAL A 96 7.37 -6.99 10.37
CA VAL A 96 7.89 -7.46 9.07
C VAL A 96 7.40 -6.58 7.93
N THR A 97 6.11 -6.24 7.90
CA THR A 97 5.53 -5.29 6.94
C THR A 97 6.27 -3.95 6.98
N GLY A 98 6.49 -3.39 8.18
CA GLY A 98 7.21 -2.13 8.35
C GLY A 98 8.66 -2.19 7.86
N LEU A 99 9.39 -3.26 8.22
CA LEU A 99 10.77 -3.48 7.77
C LEU A 99 10.87 -3.63 6.25
N ALA A 100 9.92 -4.31 5.61
CA ALA A 100 9.83 -4.42 4.16
C ALA A 100 9.48 -3.07 3.50
N GLY A 101 8.66 -2.25 4.17
CA GLY A 101 8.27 -0.92 3.72
C GLY A 101 9.41 0.09 3.63
N ILE A 102 10.42 0.01 4.52
CA ILE A 102 11.55 0.94 4.57
C ILE A 102 12.28 1.08 3.21
N PRO A 103 12.78 -0.01 2.59
CA PRO A 103 13.45 0.07 1.30
C PRO A 103 12.48 0.11 0.10
N SER A 104 11.19 -0.11 0.33
CA SER A 104 10.20 -0.38 -0.73
C SER A 104 10.11 0.75 -1.76
N VAL A 105 9.92 1.99 -1.30
CA VAL A 105 9.79 3.17 -2.19
C VAL A 105 11.04 3.35 -3.04
N TRP A 106 12.23 3.24 -2.45
CA TRP A 106 13.50 3.36 -3.16
C TRP A 106 13.70 2.24 -4.19
N LEU A 107 13.34 1.00 -3.84
CA LEU A 107 13.42 -0.14 -4.73
C LEU A 107 12.50 0.05 -5.94
N TRP A 108 11.25 0.45 -5.71
CA TRP A 108 10.30 0.71 -6.78
C TRP A 108 10.67 1.91 -7.65
N GLN A 109 11.30 2.96 -7.09
CA GLN A 109 11.85 4.04 -7.90
C GLN A 109 12.95 3.54 -8.86
N LYS A 110 13.86 2.69 -8.37
CA LYS A 110 14.88 2.06 -9.22
C LYS A 110 14.28 1.15 -10.30
N ILE A 111 13.27 0.36 -9.95
CA ILE A 111 12.57 -0.51 -10.89
C ILE A 111 11.86 0.35 -11.95
N ALA A 112 11.07 1.34 -11.54
CA ALA A 112 10.36 2.24 -12.46
C ALA A 112 11.32 3.02 -13.38
N GLY A 113 12.52 3.37 -12.92
CA GLY A 113 13.55 3.97 -13.78
C GLY A 113 14.07 3.04 -14.88
N LYS A 114 14.00 1.71 -14.69
CA LYS A 114 14.46 0.71 -15.67
C LYS A 114 13.36 0.24 -16.62
N ILE A 115 12.16 -0.01 -16.10
CA ILE A 115 11.06 -0.65 -16.85
C ILE A 115 9.87 0.30 -17.08
N GLY A 116 9.93 1.52 -16.58
CA GLY A 116 8.85 2.49 -16.64
C GLY A 116 7.82 2.34 -15.53
N LEU A 117 7.08 3.42 -15.29
CA LEU A 117 6.10 3.52 -14.20
C LEU A 117 4.95 2.51 -14.31
N TYR A 118 4.37 2.36 -15.50
CA TYR A 118 3.23 1.47 -15.72
C TYR A 118 3.58 0.00 -15.46
N GLN A 119 4.75 -0.46 -15.92
CA GLN A 119 5.19 -1.83 -15.70
C GLN A 119 5.56 -2.06 -14.24
N ALA A 120 6.31 -1.14 -13.62
CA ALA A 120 6.62 -1.22 -12.20
C ALA A 120 5.36 -1.30 -11.34
N TYR A 121 4.35 -0.50 -11.64
CA TYR A 121 3.07 -0.52 -10.95
C TYR A 121 2.34 -1.85 -11.13
N ALA A 122 2.27 -2.37 -12.36
CA ALA A 122 1.65 -3.68 -12.63
C ALA A 122 2.37 -4.81 -11.87
N PHE A 123 3.70 -4.80 -11.80
CA PHE A 123 4.46 -5.74 -10.98
C PHE A 123 4.18 -5.57 -9.48
N GLY A 124 4.03 -4.34 -8.99
CA GLY A 124 3.59 -4.08 -7.62
C GLY A 124 2.24 -4.73 -7.32
N CYS A 125 1.26 -4.58 -8.21
CA CYS A 125 -0.02 -5.29 -8.07
C CYS A 125 0.16 -6.81 -8.01
N LEU A 126 1.04 -7.40 -8.83
CA LEU A 126 1.32 -8.84 -8.81
C LEU A 126 1.98 -9.30 -7.51
N VAL A 127 2.95 -8.53 -6.99
CA VAL A 127 3.57 -8.81 -5.68
C VAL A 127 2.50 -8.84 -4.59
N GLU A 128 1.56 -7.89 -4.64
CA GLU A 128 0.49 -7.80 -3.66
C GLU A 128 -0.53 -8.93 -3.80
N VAL A 129 -0.88 -9.32 -5.03
CA VAL A 129 -1.71 -10.51 -5.31
C VAL A 129 -1.11 -11.75 -4.65
N VAL A 130 0.20 -11.97 -4.83
CA VAL A 130 0.89 -13.09 -4.19
C VAL A 130 0.83 -12.97 -2.67
N GLY A 131 1.04 -11.77 -2.12
CA GLY A 131 0.95 -11.51 -0.68
C GLY A 131 -0.43 -11.82 -0.09
N VAL A 132 -1.49 -11.26 -0.66
CA VAL A 132 -2.85 -11.45 -0.16
C VAL A 132 -3.29 -12.90 -0.30
N THR A 133 -3.00 -13.56 -1.42
CA THR A 133 -3.33 -14.98 -1.61
C THR A 133 -2.53 -15.86 -0.63
N ALA A 134 -1.23 -15.59 -0.44
CA ALA A 134 -0.41 -16.34 0.51
C ALA A 134 -0.92 -16.23 1.94
N SER A 135 -1.47 -15.07 2.33
CA SER A 135 -1.99 -14.83 3.68
C SER A 135 -3.13 -15.77 4.08
N VAL A 136 -3.91 -16.26 3.11
CA VAL A 136 -5.05 -17.15 3.33
C VAL A 136 -4.85 -18.58 2.82
N ALA A 137 -3.94 -18.81 1.87
CA ALA A 137 -3.77 -20.12 1.22
C ALA A 137 -2.62 -20.97 1.80
N VAL A 138 -1.56 -20.35 2.34
CA VAL A 138 -0.35 -21.10 2.79
C VAL A 138 -0.53 -21.70 4.19
N GLY A 139 -1.44 -21.15 4.99
CA GLY A 139 -1.72 -21.62 6.36
C GLY A 139 -0.56 -21.37 7.35
N GLY A 140 -0.82 -21.70 8.61
CA GLY A 140 0.14 -21.56 9.71
C GLY A 140 0.66 -20.12 9.89
N HIS A 141 1.87 -20.00 10.43
CA HIS A 141 2.53 -18.69 10.63
C HIS A 141 3.16 -18.13 9.35
N ILE A 142 3.42 -18.98 8.36
CA ILE A 142 4.13 -18.57 7.14
C ILE A 142 3.23 -17.67 6.28
N GLY A 143 1.95 -18.02 6.12
CA GLY A 143 1.02 -17.25 5.29
C GLY A 143 0.95 -15.77 5.67
N PRO A 144 0.58 -15.42 6.92
CA PRO A 144 0.51 -14.02 7.33
C PRO A 144 1.85 -13.27 7.30
N LEU A 145 2.98 -13.93 7.59
CA LEU A 145 4.31 -13.33 7.50
C LEU A 145 4.68 -12.98 6.06
N LEU A 146 4.43 -13.90 5.12
CA LEU A 146 4.63 -13.64 3.69
C LEU A 146 3.68 -12.54 3.20
N GLY A 147 2.41 -12.60 3.59
CA GLY A 147 1.42 -11.58 3.26
C GLY A 147 1.84 -10.18 3.73
N GLY A 148 2.25 -10.06 5.00
CA GLY A 148 2.74 -8.80 5.56
C GLY A 148 4.04 -8.31 4.89
N PHE A 149 4.99 -9.20 4.65
CA PHE A 149 6.24 -8.86 3.96
C PHE A 149 5.98 -8.29 2.55
N LEU A 150 5.16 -8.99 1.76
CA LEU A 150 4.85 -8.58 0.39
C LEU A 150 3.99 -7.31 0.35
N LEU A 151 3.05 -7.14 1.30
CA LEU A 151 2.29 -5.90 1.49
C LEU A 151 3.21 -4.71 1.78
N GLY A 152 4.19 -4.84 2.69
CA GLY A 152 5.16 -3.78 2.94
C GLY A 152 6.03 -3.50 1.72
N GLY A 153 6.35 -4.56 0.97
CA GLY A 153 7.08 -4.50 -0.29
C GLY A 153 6.34 -3.82 -1.44
N THR A 154 5.08 -3.39 -1.32
CA THR A 154 4.30 -2.78 -2.42
C THR A 154 4.07 -1.27 -2.28
N PHE A 155 4.71 -0.63 -1.30
CA PHE A 155 4.69 0.84 -1.16
C PHE A 155 5.43 1.55 -2.29
N ILE A 156 4.71 1.82 -3.38
CA ILE A 156 5.18 2.61 -4.51
C ILE A 156 4.97 4.10 -4.21
N GLY A 157 6.04 4.89 -4.32
CA GLY A 157 5.98 6.33 -4.03
C GLY A 157 5.02 7.10 -4.97
N LEU A 158 4.01 7.76 -4.40
CA LEU A 158 3.00 8.54 -5.12
C LEU A 158 3.59 9.68 -5.97
N HIS A 159 4.78 10.18 -5.61
CA HIS A 159 5.46 11.26 -6.32
C HIS A 159 5.68 10.94 -7.81
N THR A 160 5.88 9.67 -8.16
CA THR A 160 6.07 9.26 -9.56
C THR A 160 4.82 9.52 -10.41
N GLY A 161 3.63 9.56 -9.79
CA GLY A 161 2.38 9.95 -10.46
C GLY A 161 2.35 11.38 -11.00
N ARG A 162 3.20 12.28 -10.48
CA ARG A 162 3.35 13.65 -11.03
C ARG A 162 3.86 13.66 -12.46
N GLN A 163 4.58 12.62 -12.87
CA GLN A 163 5.11 12.48 -14.23
C GLN A 163 4.00 12.20 -15.25
N LEU A 164 2.81 11.77 -14.82
CA LEU A 164 1.68 11.45 -15.69
C LEU A 164 0.98 12.70 -16.26
N ALA A 165 1.01 13.82 -15.54
CA ALA A 165 0.63 15.12 -16.08
C ALA A 165 1.54 16.21 -15.50
N PRO A 166 2.72 16.42 -16.10
CA PRO A 166 3.70 17.39 -15.61
C PRO A 166 3.16 18.83 -15.55
N GLN A 167 2.15 19.13 -16.38
CA GLN A 167 1.50 20.44 -16.45
C GLN A 167 0.47 20.68 -15.34
N ALA A 168 -0.01 19.63 -14.67
CA ALA A 168 -1.03 19.72 -13.62
C ALA A 168 -0.81 18.67 -12.50
N PRO A 169 0.37 18.68 -11.85
CA PRO A 169 0.78 17.65 -10.90
C PRO A 169 -0.08 17.62 -9.64
N ARG A 170 -0.58 18.76 -9.15
CA ARG A 170 -1.45 18.79 -7.95
C ARG A 170 -2.80 18.17 -8.27
N ARG A 171 -3.39 18.48 -9.43
CA ARG A 171 -4.69 17.92 -9.84
C ARG A 171 -4.64 16.41 -10.05
N VAL A 172 -3.61 15.88 -10.72
CA VAL A 172 -3.47 14.42 -10.86
C VAL A 172 -3.34 13.74 -9.51
N LEU A 173 -2.48 14.26 -8.63
CA LEU A 173 -2.31 13.69 -7.30
C LEU A 173 -3.60 13.73 -6.48
N ALA A 174 -4.34 14.84 -6.51
CA ALA A 174 -5.62 14.96 -5.82
C ALA A 174 -6.64 13.92 -6.33
N LEU A 175 -6.76 13.75 -7.64
CA LEU A 175 -7.70 12.80 -8.24
C LEU A 175 -7.29 11.34 -8.01
N MET A 176 -5.99 11.02 -8.10
CA MET A 176 -5.47 9.70 -7.74
C MET A 176 -5.73 9.41 -6.25
N THR A 177 -5.49 10.38 -5.36
CA THR A 177 -5.75 10.24 -3.91
C THR A 177 -7.23 10.01 -3.64
N ALA A 178 -8.11 10.78 -4.29
CA ALA A 178 -9.55 10.60 -4.17
C ALA A 178 -10.01 9.22 -4.67
N SER A 179 -9.48 8.77 -5.82
CA SER A 179 -9.78 7.45 -6.37
C SER A 179 -9.31 6.31 -5.46
N PHE A 180 -8.09 6.43 -4.93
CA PHE A 180 -7.53 5.48 -3.95
C PHE A 180 -8.38 5.44 -2.68
N GLY A 181 -8.75 6.59 -2.12
CA GLY A 181 -9.62 6.70 -0.96
C GLY A 181 -10.99 6.08 -1.20
N LEU A 182 -11.58 6.22 -2.39
CA LEU A 182 -12.83 5.56 -2.74
C LEU A 182 -12.68 4.03 -2.70
N GLY A 183 -11.59 3.49 -3.25
CA GLY A 183 -11.25 2.08 -3.10
C GLY A 183 -11.12 1.65 -1.65
N GLN A 184 -10.48 2.49 -0.82
CA GLN A 184 -10.31 2.22 0.61
C GLN A 184 -11.61 2.18 1.41
N ILE A 185 -12.64 2.90 0.97
CA ILE A 185 -13.97 2.88 1.59
C ILE A 185 -14.74 1.64 1.15
N ILE A 186 -14.74 1.34 -0.15
CA ILE A 186 -15.54 0.24 -0.70
C ILE A 186 -14.94 -1.12 -0.29
N GLY A 187 -13.61 -1.24 -0.25
CA GLY A 187 -12.90 -2.49 0.08
C GLY A 187 -13.38 -3.17 1.35
N PRO A 188 -13.30 -2.53 2.53
CA PRO A 188 -13.67 -3.15 3.80
C PRO A 188 -15.17 -3.43 3.91
N ILE A 189 -16.02 -2.64 3.24
CA ILE A 189 -17.46 -2.89 3.19
C ILE A 189 -17.72 -4.22 2.48
N VAL A 190 -17.19 -4.38 1.27
CA VAL A 190 -17.41 -5.61 0.48
C VAL A 190 -16.75 -6.82 1.15
N ALA A 191 -15.49 -6.68 1.58
CA ALA A 191 -14.77 -7.75 2.25
C ALA A 191 -15.42 -8.16 3.58
N GLY A 192 -15.94 -7.21 4.36
CA GLY A 192 -16.67 -7.48 5.60
C GLY A 192 -17.96 -8.26 5.35
N LEU A 193 -18.73 -7.89 4.32
CA LEU A 193 -19.94 -8.62 3.93
C LEU A 193 -19.62 -10.05 3.47
N LEU A 194 -18.57 -10.21 2.65
CA LEU A 194 -18.11 -11.53 2.22
C LEU A 194 -17.65 -12.39 3.39
N ALA A 195 -16.91 -11.80 4.34
CA ALA A 195 -16.44 -12.51 5.52
C ALA A 195 -17.58 -12.92 6.45
N GLN A 196 -18.59 -12.06 6.60
CA GLN A 196 -19.80 -12.39 7.35
C GLN A 196 -20.59 -13.53 6.70
N ALA A 197 -20.68 -13.55 5.37
CA ALA A 197 -21.43 -14.56 4.63
C ALA A 197 -20.71 -15.92 4.56
N SER A 198 -19.38 -15.91 4.43
CA SER A 198 -18.57 -17.13 4.30
C SER A 198 -18.05 -17.69 5.63
N GLY A 199 -17.99 -16.86 6.68
CA GLY A 199 -17.44 -17.24 7.99
C GLY A 199 -15.91 -17.17 8.07
N ASP A 200 -15.22 -16.83 6.98
CA ASP A 200 -13.77 -16.66 6.91
C ASP A 200 -13.36 -15.49 6.01
N PHE A 201 -12.06 -15.25 5.89
CA PHE A 201 -11.51 -14.18 5.04
C PHE A 201 -10.98 -14.67 3.70
N PHE A 202 -11.14 -15.95 3.36
CA PHE A 202 -10.59 -16.52 2.13
C PHE A 202 -11.23 -15.87 0.91
N LEU A 203 -12.57 -15.86 0.85
CA LEU A 203 -13.30 -15.29 -0.29
C LEU A 203 -13.03 -13.78 -0.45
N ALA A 204 -13.02 -13.05 0.67
CA ALA A 204 -12.69 -11.62 0.68
C ALA A 204 -11.27 -11.34 0.16
N SER A 205 -10.29 -12.16 0.56
CA SER A 205 -8.89 -12.02 0.17
C SER A 205 -8.65 -12.39 -1.30
N ILE A 206 -9.30 -13.45 -1.80
CA ILE A 206 -9.22 -13.82 -3.22
C ILE A 206 -9.90 -12.78 -4.12
N MET A 207 -11.02 -12.20 -3.67
CA MET A 207 -11.63 -11.08 -4.38
C MET A 207 -10.69 -9.86 -4.42
N ALA A 208 -10.05 -9.50 -3.31
CA ALA A 208 -9.05 -8.44 -3.28
C ALA A 208 -7.90 -8.71 -4.26
N ALA A 209 -7.40 -9.96 -4.29
CA ALA A 209 -6.40 -10.41 -5.26
C ALA A 209 -6.89 -10.24 -6.71
N ALA A 210 -8.12 -10.63 -7.02
CA ALA A 210 -8.70 -10.48 -8.34
C ALA A 210 -8.80 -9.00 -8.76
N VAL A 211 -9.19 -8.11 -7.85
CA VAL A 211 -9.25 -6.67 -8.11
C VAL A 211 -7.85 -6.08 -8.34
N LEU A 212 -6.83 -6.55 -7.61
CA LEU A 212 -5.43 -6.16 -7.83
C LEU A 212 -4.93 -6.65 -9.21
N LEU A 213 -5.28 -7.87 -9.62
CA LEU A 213 -4.96 -8.36 -10.96
C LEU A 213 -5.60 -7.48 -12.05
N VAL A 214 -6.87 -7.10 -11.88
CA VAL A 214 -7.55 -6.17 -12.81
C VAL A 214 -6.85 -4.81 -12.82
N SER A 215 -6.46 -4.28 -11.66
CA SER A 215 -5.68 -3.03 -11.56
C SER A 215 -4.35 -3.12 -12.34
N GLY A 216 -3.60 -4.21 -12.14
CA GLY A 216 -2.35 -4.46 -12.86
C GLY A 216 -2.56 -4.57 -14.37
N ALA A 217 -3.59 -5.29 -14.82
CA ALA A 217 -3.93 -5.45 -16.24
C ALA A 217 -4.36 -4.12 -16.89
N ILE A 218 -5.17 -3.31 -16.20
CA ILE A 218 -5.57 -1.98 -16.69
C ILE A 218 -4.33 -1.11 -16.85
N THR A 219 -3.45 -1.09 -15.85
CA THR A 219 -2.20 -0.30 -15.88
C THR A 219 -1.29 -0.76 -17.01
N TRP A 220 -1.13 -2.07 -17.20
CA TRP A 220 -0.36 -2.63 -18.30
C TRP A 220 -0.91 -2.21 -19.66
N SER A 221 -2.24 -2.19 -19.82
CA SER A 221 -2.91 -1.74 -21.05
C SER A 221 -2.84 -0.22 -21.28
N ALA A 222 -2.45 0.55 -20.25
CA ALA A 222 -2.29 2.00 -20.30
C ALA A 222 -0.86 2.41 -20.68
N ALA A 223 0.10 1.49 -20.59
CA ALA A 223 1.47 1.74 -21.00
C ALA A 223 1.50 2.20 -22.48
N PRO A 224 2.16 3.33 -22.79
CA PRO A 224 2.41 3.70 -24.17
C PRO A 224 3.14 2.55 -24.84
N LYS A 225 2.55 1.95 -25.87
CA LYS A 225 3.27 0.97 -26.68
C LYS A 225 4.41 1.71 -27.36
N SER A 226 5.65 1.25 -27.14
CA SER A 226 6.82 1.77 -27.84
C SER A 226 6.54 1.78 -29.35
N PRO A 227 6.94 2.85 -30.07
CA PRO A 227 6.82 2.90 -31.53
C PRO A 227 7.61 1.79 -32.22
#